data_AF-A0A8I1SB56-F1
#
_entry.id   AF-A0A8I1SB56-F1
#
_cell.length_a   1.000
_cell.length_b   1.000
_cell.length_c   1.000
_cell.angle_alpha   90.00
_cell.angle_beta   90.00
_cell.angle_gamma   90.00
#
_symmetry.space_group_name_H-M   'P 1'
#
loop_
_entity.id
_entity.type
_entity.pdbx_description
1 polymer ?
#
loop_
_entity_poly.entity_id
_entity_poly.type
_entity_poly.pdbx_seq_one_letter_code
_entity_poly.pdbx_strand_id
1 'polypeptide(L)' 'MRAPVPRYVSIEIAAEMLGVTVRSIRRWIADGTIPASRIGSKVVRIREDDLLAAMRPIPAASDAA' A
#
# COMPACT_ATOMS: atom_id res chain seq x y z
N MET A 1 5.96 -1.85 27.37
CA MET A 1 5.48 -0.88 26.35
C MET A 1 4.42 -1.56 25.49
N ARG A 2 3.26 -0.95 25.28
CA ARG A 2 2.24 -1.48 24.37
C ARG A 2 2.66 -1.15 22.93
N ALA A 3 2.73 -2.15 22.06
CA ALA A 3 2.97 -1.91 20.63
C ALA A 3 1.84 -1.04 20.07
N PRO A 4 2.13 -0.10 19.15
CA PRO A 4 1.11 0.73 18.53
C PRO A 4 0.08 -0.15 17.80
N VAL A 5 -1.18 0.25 17.86
CA VAL A 5 -2.26 -0.45 17.14
C VAL A 5 -2.05 -0.19 15.64
N PRO A 6 -2.02 -1.23 14.78
CA PRO A 6 -1.84 -1.04 13.36
C PRO A 6 -2.94 -0.17 12.75
N ARG A 7 -2.57 0.80 11.91
CA ARG A 7 -3.54 1.63 11.18
C ARG A 7 -3.90 0.94 9.87
N TYR A 8 -5.20 0.82 9.63
CA TYR A 8 -5.75 0.26 8.38
C TYR A 8 -6.49 1.33 7.61
N VAL A 9 -6.28 1.36 6.30
CA VAL A 9 -6.92 2.31 5.38
C VAL A 9 -7.76 1.57 4.33
N SER A 10 -8.75 2.26 3.76
CA SER A 10 -9.47 1.74 2.59
C SER A 10 -8.65 1.94 1.32
N ILE A 11 -9.13 1.36 0.20
CA ILE A 11 -8.50 1.55 -1.11
C ILE A 11 -8.56 3.02 -1.55
N GLU A 12 -9.67 3.71 -1.23
CA GLU A 12 -9.91 5.11 -1.55
C GLU A 12 -8.93 6.02 -0.81
N ILE A 13 -8.76 5.82 0.50
CA ILE A 13 -7.80 6.57 1.31
C ILE A 13 -6.37 6.28 0.85
N ALA A 14 -6.02 5.03 0.55
CA ALA A 14 -4.70 4.71 0.02
C ALA A 14 -4.40 5.41 -1.33
N ALA A 15 -5.42 5.53 -2.19
CA ALA A 15 -5.30 6.24 -3.46
C ALA A 15 -5.07 7.74 -3.25
N GLU A 16 -5.80 8.35 -2.31
CA GLU A 16 -5.63 9.75 -1.91
C GLU A 16 -4.24 10.00 -1.31
N MET A 17 -3.78 9.17 -0.38
CA MET A 17 -2.46 9.28 0.27
C MET A 17 -1.30 9.29 -0.73
N LEU A 18 -1.39 8.47 -1.78
CA LEU A 18 -0.33 8.36 -2.80
C LEU A 18 -0.56 9.27 -4.02
N GLY A 19 -1.67 10.01 -4.07
CA GLY A 19 -2.00 10.85 -5.24
C GLY A 19 -2.25 10.04 -6.53
N VAL A 20 -2.78 8.82 -6.41
CA VAL A 20 -3.05 7.92 -7.55
C VAL A 20 -4.53 7.57 -7.68
N THR A 21 -4.89 6.85 -8.74
CA THR A 21 -6.25 6.36 -8.90
C THR A 21 -6.49 5.08 -8.09
N VAL A 22 -7.74 4.89 -7.63
CA VAL A 22 -8.22 3.62 -7.03
C VAL A 22 -7.93 2.41 -7.93
N ARG A 23 -7.99 2.59 -9.26
CA ARG A 23 -7.62 1.54 -10.24
C ARG A 23 -6.17 1.08 -10.08
N SER A 24 -5.25 2.00 -9.81
CA SER A 24 -3.83 1.68 -9.63
C SER A 24 -3.62 0.87 -8.35
N ILE A 25 -4.23 1.29 -7.24
CA ILE A 25 -4.20 0.53 -5.98
C ILE A 25 -4.76 -0.89 -6.18
N ARG A 26 -5.91 -1.03 -6.84
CA ARG A 26 -6.50 -2.35 -7.11
C ARG A 26 -5.60 -3.24 -7.97
N ARG A 27 -4.91 -2.66 -8.96
CA ARG A 27 -3.94 -3.38 -9.80
C ARG A 27 -2.78 -3.89 -8.95
N TRP A 28 -2.19 -3.02 -8.12
CA TRP A 28 -1.09 -3.38 -7.23
C TRP A 28 -1.45 -4.40 -6.16
N ILE A 29 -2.71 -4.44 -5.73
CA ILE A 29 -3.19 -5.53 -4.86
C ILE A 29 -3.33 -6.82 -5.65
N ALA A 30 -3.87 -6.77 -6.87
CA ALA A 30 -4.09 -7.94 -7.70
C ALA A 30 -2.80 -8.60 -8.20
N ASP A 31 -1.76 -7.80 -8.48
CA ASP A 31 -0.44 -8.30 -8.88
C ASP A 31 0.47 -8.65 -7.69
N GLY A 32 0.02 -8.39 -6.46
CA GLY A 32 0.73 -8.71 -5.23
C GLY A 32 1.77 -7.69 -4.77
N THR A 33 1.88 -6.53 -5.44
CA THR A 33 2.77 -5.43 -5.03
C THR A 33 2.40 -4.87 -3.65
N ILE A 34 1.10 -4.75 -3.34
CA ILE A 34 0.59 -4.23 -2.07
C ILE A 34 -0.22 -5.30 -1.35
N PRO A 35 0.22 -5.77 -0.16
CA PRO A 35 -0.59 -6.66 0.67
C PRO A 35 -1.90 -5.98 1.10
N ALA A 36 -3.02 -6.68 0.94
CA ALA A 36 -4.31 -6.21 1.42
C ALA A 36 -5.12 -7.37 2.00
N SER A 37 -5.90 -7.08 3.03
CA SER A 37 -6.78 -8.05 3.71
C SER A 37 -8.23 -7.79 3.33
N ARG A 38 -8.99 -8.86 3.09
CA ARG A 38 -10.43 -8.78 2.86
C ARG A 38 -11.19 -9.08 4.16
N ILE A 39 -12.22 -8.29 4.43
CA ILE A 39 -13.18 -8.52 5.51
C ILE A 39 -14.53 -8.84 4.87
N GLY A 40 -14.96 -10.09 4.98
CA GLY A 40 -16.14 -10.59 4.29
C GLY A 40 -15.97 -10.59 2.76
N SER A 41 -17.06 -10.34 2.03
CA SER A 41 -17.05 -10.42 0.56
C SER A 41 -16.63 -9.12 -0.14
N LYS A 42 -16.79 -7.95 0.50
CA LYS A 42 -16.68 -6.64 -0.17
C LYS A 42 -15.65 -5.69 0.41
N VAL A 43 -15.33 -5.79 1.71
CA VAL A 43 -14.47 -4.80 2.37
C VAL A 43 -13.02 -5.20 2.19
N VAL A 44 -12.19 -4.28 1.72
CA VAL A 44 -10.73 -4.45 1.64
C VAL A 44 -10.07 -3.41 2.55
N ARG A 45 -9.04 -3.83 3.26
CA ARG A 45 -8.23 -2.99 4.13
C ARG A 45 -6.75 -3.23 3.84
N ILE A 46 -6.00 -2.14 3.82
CA ILE A 46 -4.56 -2.12 3.59
C ILE A 46 -3.94 -1.64 4.89
N ARG A 47 -2.89 -2.30 5.38
CA ARG A 47 -2.10 -1.77 6.49
C ARG A 47 -1.33 -0.57 5.97
N GLU A 48 -1.36 0.54 6.70
CA GLU A 48 -0.65 1.76 6.28
C GLU A 48 0.85 1.51 6.08
N ASP A 49 1.48 0.74 6.98
CA ASP A 49 2.90 0.41 6.89
C ASP A 49 3.23 -0.38 5.61
N ASP A 50 2.39 -1.33 5.22
CA ASP A 50 2.58 -2.13 4.00
C ASP A 50 2.40 -1.28 2.73
N LEU A 51 1.48 -0.31 2.76
CA LEU A 51 1.28 0.64 1.67
C LEU A 51 2.53 1.51 1.44
N LEU A 52 3.09 2.03 2.53
CA LEU A 52 4.30 2.87 2.47
C LEU A 52 5.54 2.05 2.12
N ALA A 53 5.65 0.81 2.63
CA ALA A 53 6.76 -0.09 2.33
C ALA A 53 6.80 -0.55 0.87
N ALA A 54 5.67 -0.47 0.14
CA ALA A 54 5.63 -0.75 -1.29
C ALA A 54 6.31 0.34 -2.13
N MET A 55 6.52 1.54 -1.59
CA MET A 55 7.25 2.62 -2.27
C MET A 55 8.74 2.28 -2.31
N ARG A 56 9.27 2.09 -3.52
CA ARG A 56 10.70 1.85 -3.72
C ARG A 56 11.36 3.08 -4.35
N PRO A 57 12.56 3.47 -3.88
CA PRO A 57 13.31 4.54 -4.53
C PRO A 57 13.63 4.12 -5.97
N ILE A 58 13.56 5.09 -6.88
CA ILE A 58 14.08 4.91 -8.23
C ILE A 58 15.61 5.00 -8.12
N PRO A 59 16.37 3.99 -8.58
CA PRO A 59 17.83 4.06 -8.55
C PRO A 59 18.31 5.31 -9.31
N ALA A 60 19.13 6.13 -8.67
CA ALA A 60 19.83 7.21 -9.36
C ALA A 60 20.91 6.58 -10.25
N ALA A 61 21.18 7.20 -11.40
CA ALA A 61 22.24 6.78 -12.32
C ALA A 61 23.63 7.13 -11.74
N SER A 62 24.02 6.49 -10.64
CA SER A 62 25.36 6.49 -10.06
C SER A 62 25.37 5.59 -8.81
N ASP A 63 25.29 4.28 -9.02
CA ASP A 63 25.85 3.29 -8.09
C ASP A 63 26.26 2.08 -8.94
N ALA A 64 27.20 2.35 -9.86
CA ALA A 64 28.07 1.34 -10.43
C ALA A 64 29.42 1.51 -9.74
N ALA A 65 29.60 0.80 -8.63
CA ALA A 65 30.89 0.53 -8.03
C ALA A 65 31.28 -0.91 -8.36
#